data_AF-A0A973WPB9-F1
#
_entry.id   AF-A0A973WPB9-F1
#
_cell.length_a   1.000
_cell.length_b   1.000
_cell.length_c   1.000
_cell.angle_alpha   90.00
_cell.angle_beta   90.00
_cell.angle_gamma   90.00
#
_symmetry.space_group_name_H-M   'P 1'
#
loop_
_entity.id
_entity.type
_entity.pdbx_description
1 polymer ?
#
loop_
_entity_poly.entity_id
_entity_poly.type
_entity_poly.pdbx_seq_one_letter_code
_entity_poly.pdbx_strand_id
1 'polypeptide(L)'
;MKKLNAEPDFVARRSAQQWTPAQREAKRAEMIARNADPAFRAKQLASIPTRRPRRITAADHTHPLVRGLFREMADQQASRKRVARSAGVSAFALSGWRSAHMPMLDTIDAALGVLGFELAIVPIGTRDQYGFPQKKTRTTEGVQS
;
A
#
# COMPACT_ATOMS: atom_id res chain seq x y z
N MET A 1 -21.48 10.62 5.78
CA MET A 1 -20.72 10.38 7.03
C MET A 1 -19.90 11.57 7.53
N LYS A 2 -19.34 12.46 6.69
CA LYS A 2 -18.55 13.62 7.19
C LYS A 2 -19.39 14.69 7.92
N LYS A 3 -20.65 14.91 7.54
CA LYS A 3 -21.51 15.96 8.13
C LYS A 3 -21.91 15.67 9.60
N LEU A 4 -22.21 14.41 9.94
CA LEU A 4 -22.53 13.99 11.32
C LEU A 4 -21.39 14.21 12.33
N ASN A 5 -20.12 14.17 11.87
CA ASN A 5 -18.96 14.36 12.74
C ASN A 5 -18.59 15.83 12.95
N ALA A 6 -19.26 16.76 12.28
CA ALA A 6 -19.05 18.21 12.38
C ALA A 6 -20.19 18.92 13.11
N GLU A 7 -21.25 18.20 13.50
CA GLU A 7 -22.31 18.73 14.35
C GLU A 7 -21.72 19.17 15.71
N PRO A 8 -21.90 20.43 16.13
CA PRO A 8 -21.28 20.97 17.34
C PRO A 8 -21.67 20.15 18.58
N ASP A 9 -22.90 19.63 18.64
CA ASP A 9 -23.38 18.77 19.73
C ASP A 9 -22.69 17.40 19.77
N PHE A 10 -22.41 16.80 18.61
CA PHE A 10 -21.70 15.52 18.53
C PHE A 10 -20.23 15.71 18.92
N VAL A 11 -19.61 16.79 18.47
CA VAL A 11 -18.24 17.16 18.82
C VAL A 11 -18.13 17.48 20.31
N ALA A 12 -19.09 18.22 20.89
CA ALA A 12 -19.15 18.52 22.32
C ALA A 12 -19.34 17.27 23.18
N ARG A 13 -20.23 16.34 22.80
CA ARG A 13 -20.41 15.06 23.51
C ARG A 13 -19.15 14.19 23.44
N ARG A 14 -18.48 14.17 22.29
CA ARG A 14 -17.25 13.40 22.07
C ARG A 14 -16.04 14.01 22.76
N SER A 15 -15.92 15.34 22.81
CA SER A 15 -14.81 16.05 23.47
C SER A 15 -14.97 16.11 24.99
N ALA A 16 -16.22 16.12 25.49
CA ALA A 16 -16.54 16.04 26.91
C ALA A 16 -16.31 14.63 27.50
N GLN A 17 -16.32 13.58 26.68
CA GLN A 17 -16.04 12.22 27.10
C GLN A 17 -14.53 11.97 27.22
N GLN A 18 -13.87 12.68 28.13
CA GLN A 18 -12.49 12.41 28.49
C GLN A 18 -12.45 11.22 29.46
N TRP A 19 -11.88 10.10 29.01
CA TRP A 19 -11.69 8.94 29.89
C TRP A 19 -10.73 9.29 31.01
N THR A 20 -11.09 8.93 32.24
CA THR A 20 -10.20 9.06 33.38
C THR A 20 -8.99 8.13 33.23
N PRO A 21 -7.86 8.39 33.90
CA PRO A 21 -6.70 7.49 33.88
C PRO A 21 -7.06 6.05 34.25
N ALA A 22 -7.89 5.87 35.28
CA ALA A 22 -8.36 4.55 35.73
C ALA A 22 -9.20 3.82 34.66
N GLN A 23 -10.06 4.52 33.92
CA GLN A 23 -10.84 3.93 32.83
C GLN A 23 -9.95 3.49 31.66
N ARG A 24 -8.91 4.28 31.33
CA ARG A 24 -7.94 3.90 30.30
C ARG A 24 -7.14 2.67 30.71
N GLU A 25 -6.74 2.60 31.98
CA GLU A 25 -6.00 1.47 32.52
C GLU A 25 -6.85 0.20 32.54
N ALA A 26 -8.09 0.27 33.05
CA ALA A 26 -9.03 -0.84 33.01
C ALA A 26 -9.27 -1.34 31.58
N LYS A 27 -9.45 -0.43 30.61
CA LYS A 27 -9.67 -0.82 29.22
C LYS A 27 -8.43 -1.38 28.53
N ARG A 28 -7.24 -0.88 28.91
CA ARG A 28 -5.95 -1.45 28.47
C ARG A 28 -5.77 -2.86 29.05
N ALA A 29 -6.05 -3.07 30.34
CA ALA A 29 -5.97 -4.37 30.99
C ALA A 29 -6.95 -5.38 30.35
N GLU A 30 -8.19 -4.98 30.07
CA GLU A 30 -9.15 -5.80 29.33
C GLU A 30 -8.64 -6.17 27.93
N MET A 31 -8.04 -5.21 27.21
CA MET A 31 -7.46 -5.47 25.89
C MET A 31 -6.27 -6.43 25.96
N ILE A 32 -5.42 -6.31 26.98
CA ILE A 32 -4.31 -7.24 27.24
C ILE A 32 -4.84 -8.64 27.53
N ALA A 33 -5.82 -8.78 28.43
CA ALA A 33 -6.44 -10.05 28.78
C ALA A 33 -7.06 -10.72 27.55
N ARG A 34 -7.81 -9.97 26.73
CA ARG A 34 -8.40 -10.48 25.47
C ARG A 34 -7.33 -10.91 24.46
N ASN A 35 -6.20 -10.20 24.38
CA ASN A 35 -5.10 -10.56 23.47
C ASN A 35 -4.26 -11.74 23.99
N ALA A 36 -4.29 -12.01 25.29
CA ALA A 36 -3.62 -13.13 25.95
C ALA A 36 -4.44 -14.43 25.85
N ASP A 37 -5.76 -14.35 25.66
CA ASP A 37 -6.62 -15.50 25.41
C ASP A 37 -6.15 -16.30 24.17
N PRO A 38 -5.72 -17.56 24.35
CA PRO A 38 -5.27 -18.43 23.26
C PRO A 38 -6.36 -18.68 22.21
N ALA A 39 -7.63 -18.76 22.61
CA ALA A 39 -8.74 -19.00 21.69
C ALA A 39 -8.99 -17.79 20.78
N PHE A 40 -8.90 -16.57 21.33
CA PHE A 40 -8.98 -15.34 20.57
C PHE A 40 -7.84 -15.20 19.56
N ARG A 41 -6.60 -15.52 19.98
CA ARG A 41 -5.41 -15.56 19.11
C ARG A 41 -5.53 -16.61 18.02
N ALA A 42 -5.95 -17.83 18.35
CA ALA A 42 -6.13 -18.92 17.39
C ALA A 42 -7.16 -18.58 16.32
N LYS A 43 -8.31 -18.00 16.71
CA LYS A 43 -9.34 -17.51 15.77
C LYS A 43 -8.80 -16.40 14.86
N GLN A 44 -7.99 -15.48 15.41
CA GLN A 44 -7.31 -14.47 14.60
C GLN A 44 -6.36 -15.10 13.59
N LEU A 45 -5.50 -16.02 14.00
CA LEU A 45 -4.53 -16.70 13.13
C LEU A 45 -5.23 -17.52 12.04
N ALA A 46 -6.29 -18.26 12.39
CA ALA A 46 -7.12 -19.01 11.44
C ALA A 46 -7.81 -18.11 10.41
N SER A 47 -8.07 -16.83 10.76
CA SER A 47 -8.61 -15.85 9.81
C SER A 47 -7.56 -15.27 8.85
N ILE A 48 -6.26 -15.41 9.12
CA ILE A 48 -5.20 -14.83 8.27
C ILE A 48 -5.23 -15.41 6.85
N PRO A 49 -5.24 -16.74 6.63
CA PRO A 49 -5.24 -17.29 5.27
C PRO A 49 -6.55 -16.99 4.51
N THR A 50 -7.66 -16.79 5.21
CA THR A 50 -8.97 -16.48 4.59
C THR A 50 -9.15 -14.99 4.29
N ARG A 51 -8.28 -14.11 4.80
CA ARG A 51 -8.29 -12.69 4.44
C ARG A 51 -7.82 -12.55 3.01
N ARG A 52 -8.74 -12.10 2.14
CA ARG A 52 -8.38 -11.69 0.78
C ARG A 52 -7.24 -10.66 0.86
N PRO A 53 -6.12 -10.86 0.14
CA PRO A 53 -5.06 -9.87 0.10
C PRO A 53 -5.66 -8.55 -0.37
N ARG A 54 -5.44 -7.47 0.39
CA ARG A 54 -5.92 -6.15 -0.03
C ARG A 54 -5.15 -5.77 -1.29
N ARG A 55 -5.87 -5.67 -2.42
CA ARG A 55 -5.30 -5.20 -3.69
C ARG A 55 -4.55 -3.90 -3.44
N ILE A 56 -3.25 -3.90 -3.73
CA ILE A 56 -2.42 -2.71 -3.56
C ILE A 56 -2.68 -1.81 -4.76
N THR A 57 -3.75 -1.03 -4.71
CA THR A 57 -4.09 -0.06 -5.76
C THR A 57 -3.40 1.27 -5.45
N ALA A 58 -2.64 1.80 -6.41
CA ALA A 58 -2.22 3.20 -6.41
C ALA A 58 -3.34 4.06 -7.02
N ALA A 59 -3.55 5.27 -6.51
CA ALA A 59 -4.59 6.16 -7.01
C ALA A 59 -4.22 6.71 -8.41
N ASP A 60 -5.21 7.12 -9.21
CA ASP A 60 -4.99 7.53 -10.60
C ASP A 60 -4.12 8.78 -10.75
N HIS A 61 -4.13 9.67 -9.76
CA HIS A 61 -3.28 10.87 -9.71
C HIS A 61 -1.84 10.60 -9.27
N THR A 62 -1.51 9.35 -8.89
CA THR A 62 -0.15 8.98 -8.52
C THR A 62 0.74 8.94 -9.76
N HIS A 63 2.01 9.33 -9.63
CA HIS A 63 2.98 9.30 -10.73
C HIS A 63 3.01 7.91 -11.41
N PRO A 64 3.03 7.82 -12.76
CA PRO A 64 2.94 6.55 -13.49
C PRO A 64 3.95 5.49 -13.02
N LEU A 65 5.21 5.87 -12.79
CA LEU A 65 6.24 4.93 -12.31
C LEU A 65 5.89 4.31 -10.95
N VAL A 66 5.33 5.10 -10.04
CA VAL A 66 4.90 4.60 -8.73
C VAL A 66 3.68 3.70 -8.90
N ARG A 67 2.76 4.02 -9.80
CA ARG A 67 1.63 3.13 -10.15
C ARG A 67 2.13 1.80 -10.70
N GLY A 68 3.11 1.84 -11.62
CA GLY A 68 3.77 0.66 -12.17
C GLY A 68 4.41 -0.20 -11.08
N LEU A 69 5.21 0.41 -10.19
CA LEU A 69 5.78 -0.28 -9.03
C LEU A 69 4.72 -1.02 -8.21
N PHE A 70 3.63 -0.34 -7.82
CA PHE A 70 2.59 -0.97 -7.01
C PHE A 70 1.77 -2.02 -7.74
N ARG A 71 1.60 -1.88 -9.05
CA ARG A 71 1.01 -2.91 -9.91
C ARG A 71 1.89 -4.16 -9.90
N GLU A 72 3.18 -4.02 -10.18
CA GLU A 72 4.12 -5.15 -10.19
C GLU A 72 4.24 -5.81 -8.82
N MET A 73 4.21 -5.02 -7.74
CA MET A 73 4.13 -5.59 -6.39
C MET A 73 2.86 -6.41 -6.17
N ALA A 74 1.71 -5.97 -6.71
CA ALA A 74 0.47 -6.71 -6.60
C ALA A 74 0.51 -8.01 -7.43
N ASP A 75 1.04 -7.94 -8.65
CA ASP A 75 1.16 -9.06 -9.58
C ASP A 75 2.13 -10.14 -9.04
N GLN A 76 3.25 -9.73 -8.44
CA GLN A 76 4.22 -10.62 -7.79
C GLN A 76 3.88 -10.99 -6.33
N GLN A 77 2.74 -10.52 -5.80
CA GLN A 77 2.35 -10.68 -4.39
C GLN A 77 3.44 -10.23 -3.38
N ALA A 78 4.24 -9.23 -3.77
CA ALA A 78 5.31 -8.69 -2.96
C ALA A 78 4.77 -7.71 -1.91
N SER A 79 5.06 -7.97 -0.63
CA SER A 79 4.65 -7.05 0.44
C SER A 79 5.48 -5.76 0.43
N ARG A 80 4.84 -4.62 0.76
CA ARG A 80 5.53 -3.33 0.98
C ARG A 80 6.71 -3.44 1.94
N LYS A 81 6.56 -4.23 3.01
CA LYS A 81 7.62 -4.41 4.01
C LYS A 81 8.82 -5.16 3.42
N ARG A 82 8.58 -6.19 2.59
CA ARG A 82 9.65 -6.93 1.90
C ARG A 82 10.40 -6.04 0.91
N VAL A 83 9.66 -5.34 0.04
CA VAL A 83 10.26 -4.46 -0.98
C VAL A 83 11.04 -3.33 -0.32
N ALA A 84 10.44 -2.63 0.66
CA ALA A 84 11.11 -1.55 1.37
C ALA A 84 12.41 -2.01 2.04
N ARG A 85 12.37 -3.13 2.78
CA ARG A 85 13.55 -3.69 3.44
C ARG A 85 14.66 -4.04 2.45
N SER A 86 14.32 -4.63 1.31
CA SER A 86 15.31 -5.10 0.33
C SER A 86 15.89 -3.93 -0.49
N ALA A 87 15.09 -2.89 -0.73
CA ALA A 87 15.50 -1.68 -1.44
C ALA A 87 16.20 -0.64 -0.54
N GLY A 88 16.38 -0.93 0.76
CA GLY A 88 17.01 0.01 1.69
C GLY A 88 16.17 1.25 2.02
N VAL A 89 14.86 1.22 1.80
CA VAL A 89 13.95 2.36 2.07
C VAL A 89 12.99 2.06 3.23
N SER A 90 12.48 3.08 3.88
CA SER A 90 11.49 2.88 4.94
C SER A 90 10.13 2.47 4.36
N ALA A 91 9.43 1.54 5.03
CA ALA A 91 8.09 1.12 4.62
C ALA A 91 7.07 2.28 4.67
N PHE A 92 7.32 3.26 5.55
CA PHE A 92 6.53 4.49 5.62
C PHE A 92 6.74 5.36 4.37
N ALA A 93 8.00 5.60 3.97
CA ALA A 93 8.33 6.35 2.75
C ALA A 93 7.74 5.68 1.50
N LEU A 94 7.94 4.37 1.34
CA LEU A 94 7.35 3.59 0.25
C LEU A 94 5.82 3.76 0.20
N SER A 95 5.14 3.73 1.35
CA SER A 95 3.69 3.97 1.40
C SER A 95 3.31 5.41 1.06
N GLY A 96 4.14 6.37 1.47
CA GLY A 96 3.97 7.80 1.22
C GLY A 96 4.13 8.19 -0.24
N TRP A 97 4.80 7.38 -1.06
CA TRP A 97 4.94 7.61 -2.51
C TRP A 97 3.61 7.68 -3.27
N ARG A 98 2.54 7.11 -2.70
CA ARG A 98 1.20 7.15 -3.30
C ARG A 98 0.41 8.41 -2.98
N SER A 99 0.83 9.22 -2.01
CA SER A 99 -0.05 10.25 -1.44
C SER A 99 0.64 11.52 -0.96
N ALA A 100 1.93 11.51 -0.67
CA ALA A 100 2.58 12.61 0.05
C ALA A 100 3.89 13.07 -0.60
N HIS A 101 4.77 12.16 -1.01
CA HIS A 101 6.13 12.51 -1.44
C HIS A 101 6.53 11.77 -2.70
N MET A 102 7.32 12.39 -3.57
CA MET A 102 7.88 11.71 -4.73
C MET A 102 9.15 10.94 -4.34
N PRO A 103 9.35 9.72 -4.85
CA PRO A 103 10.62 9.03 -4.69
C PRO A 103 11.74 9.78 -5.41
N MET A 104 12.95 9.68 -4.86
CA MET A 104 14.16 10.02 -5.61
C MET A 104 14.45 8.90 -6.62
N LEU A 105 15.14 9.23 -7.72
CA LEU A 105 15.32 8.32 -8.85
C LEU A 105 16.03 7.02 -8.44
N ASP A 106 17.07 7.14 -7.62
CA ASP A 106 17.82 6.03 -7.01
C ASP A 106 16.92 5.11 -6.17
N THR A 107 16.04 5.68 -5.35
CA THR A 107 15.17 4.90 -4.46
C THR A 107 14.10 4.13 -5.19
N ILE A 108 13.55 4.69 -6.28
CA ILE A 108 12.57 3.98 -7.11
C ILE A 108 13.25 2.94 -7.99
N ASP A 109 14.45 3.21 -8.51
CA ASP A 109 15.24 2.22 -9.25
C ASP A 109 15.58 1.02 -8.37
N ALA A 110 16.07 1.25 -7.15
CA ALA A 110 16.34 0.19 -6.18
C ALA A 110 15.08 -0.64 -5.87
N ALA A 111 13.92 0.01 -5.69
CA ALA A 111 12.66 -0.69 -5.42
C ALA A 111 12.18 -1.54 -6.62
N LEU A 112 12.39 -1.06 -7.85
CA LEU A 112 12.12 -1.81 -9.07
C LEU A 112 13.09 -2.98 -9.23
N GLY A 113 14.36 -2.79 -8.89
CA GLY A 113 15.38 -3.84 -8.91
C GLY A 113 15.03 -5.04 -8.03
N VAL A 114 14.41 -4.82 -6.86
CA VAL A 114 13.92 -5.91 -5.99
C VAL A 114 12.87 -6.79 -6.69
N LEU A 115 12.12 -6.21 -7.63
CA LEU A 115 11.07 -6.89 -8.40
C LEU A 115 11.58 -7.41 -9.76
N GLY A 116 12.89 -7.28 -10.04
CA GLY A 116 13.49 -7.71 -11.30
C GLY A 116 13.29 -6.73 -12.46
N PHE A 117 13.06 -5.46 -12.17
CA PHE A 117 12.94 -4.39 -13.17
C PHE A 117 14.08 -3.38 -13.04
N GLU A 118 14.36 -2.67 -14.12
CA GLU A 118 15.31 -1.56 -14.17
C GLU A 118 14.63 -0.32 -14.75
N LEU A 119 15.08 0.87 -14.33
CA LEU A 119 14.66 2.11 -15.00
C LEU A 119 15.41 2.28 -16.32
N ALA A 120 14.63 2.53 -17.38
CA ALA A 120 15.16 2.79 -18.70
C ALA A 120 14.66 4.13 -19.27
N ILE A 121 15.53 4.80 -20.03
CA ILE A 121 15.15 5.95 -20.85
C ILE A 121 14.48 5.39 -22.11
N VAL A 122 13.23 5.80 -22.34
CA VAL A 122 12.47 5.45 -23.54
C VAL A 122 11.91 6.70 -24.21
N PRO A 123 11.69 6.71 -25.54
CA PRO A 123 11.13 7.85 -26.24
C PRO A 123 9.76 8.26 -25.67
N ILE A 124 9.47 9.56 -25.71
CA ILE A 124 8.19 10.10 -25.26
C ILE A 124 7.06 9.49 -26.11
N GLY A 125 5.93 9.16 -25.50
CA GLY A 125 4.77 8.54 -26.17
C GLY A 125 4.84 7.01 -26.29
N THR A 126 5.97 6.38 -25.94
CA THR A 126 6.10 4.91 -25.99
C THR A 126 5.66 4.21 -24.72
N ARG A 127 5.27 4.96 -23.67
CA ARG A 127 4.91 4.41 -22.36
C ARG A 127 3.40 4.16 -22.26
N ASP A 128 3.01 3.17 -21.46
CA ASP A 128 1.64 2.96 -21.03
C ASP A 128 1.29 3.84 -19.82
N GLN A 129 0.06 3.70 -19.31
CA GLN A 129 -0.41 4.45 -18.13
C GLN A 129 0.36 4.14 -16.84
N TYR A 130 1.17 3.08 -16.81
CA TYR A 130 1.99 2.65 -15.68
C TYR A 130 3.48 2.97 -15.87
N GLY A 131 3.83 3.68 -16.95
CA GLY A 131 5.21 4.07 -17.25
C GLY A 131 6.05 2.98 -17.91
N PHE A 132 5.47 1.82 -18.25
CA PHE A 132 6.17 0.74 -18.95
C PHE A 132 6.13 0.95 -20.47
N PRO A 133 7.15 0.51 -21.22
CA PRO A 133 7.11 0.56 -22.67
C PRO A 133 5.93 -0.27 -23.20
N GLN A 134 5.17 0.30 -24.14
CA GLN A 134 4.10 -0.42 -24.82
C GLN A 134 4.70 -1.61 -25.57
N LYS A 135 4.12 -2.79 -25.34
CA LYS A 135 4.49 -3.97 -26.12
C LYS A 135 4.13 -3.69 -27.57
N LYS A 136 5.13 -3.53 -28.45
CA LYS A 136 4.90 -3.59 -29.89
C LYS A 136 4.32 -4.98 -30.16
N THR A 137 3.01 -5.07 -30.38
CA THR A 137 2.43 -6.25 -31.01
C THR A 137 3.20 -6.44 -32.30
N ARG A 138 4.00 -7.51 -32.41
CA ARG A 138 4.55 -7.92 -33.70
C ARG A 138 3.33 -8.22 -34.58
N THR A 139 2.92 -7.27 -35.39
CA THR A 139 1.99 -7.53 -36.47
C THR A 139 2.70 -8.54 -37.36
N THR A 140 2.20 -9.78 -37.35
CA THR A 140 2.59 -10.83 -38.28
C THR A 140 2.08 -10.45 -39.65
N GLU A 141 2.71 -9.48 -40.30
CA GLU A 141 2.49 -9.17 -41.70
C GLU A 141 3.47 -10.01 -42.54
N GLY A 142 2.90 -10.99 -43.25
CA GLY A 142 3.37 -11.42 -44.56
C GLY A 142 4.62 -12.31 -44.60
N VAL A 143 4.48 -13.60 -44.25
CA VAL A 143 5.18 -14.64 -45.02
C VAL A 143 4.22 -15.07 -46.13
N GLN A 144 4.25 -14.34 -47.25
CA GLN A 144 3.76 -14.87 -48.52
C GLN A 144 4.99 -15.44 -49.24
N SER A 145 4.97 -16.75 -49.46
CA SER A 145 5.82 -17.46 -50.42
C SER A 145 4.91 -18.01 -51.51
#